data_AF-A0A812QWH0-F1
#
_entry.id   AF-A0A812QWH0-F1
#
_cell.length_a   1.000
_cell.length_b   1.000
_cell.length_c   1.000
_cell.angle_alpha   90.00
_cell.angle_beta   90.00
_cell.angle_gamma   90.00
#
_symmetry.space_group_name_H-M   'P 1'
#
loop_
_entity.id
_entity.type
_entity.pdbx_description
1 polymer ?
#
loop_
_entity_poly.entity_id
_entity_poly.type
_entity_poly.pdbx_seq_one_letter_code
_entity_poly.pdbx_strand_id
1 'polypeptide(L)'
;MADTCDFPSFLQIQTEVIHEVIDVFPLKSQLGEWLTKYVVCSVYACLILIVICLWLFGLPEKAPQHATVQKSYPYGCVAFLGVVYTLSFFTIDQYVPSFPQMEKDLSGTQTLMSLTVQMNFIVKAVFGLLTAGLSDRIGRRPILIMSMIVLCFGSLGCACSQRIEWFVASRILQGIGESVEPVLFAVVRDHIADPDDRYSVISVMHTMSILGMLVAPTFGAWLAGLFNWRISFFGLAVTWAFMAVYAWAAIVESCPDIPDEAVDERDYFQDLSRILNFRALSLLLTLSSLTGAILTFESNTSYITQGNFDVSMMASALVMFAYGGFLIMGLLVKRFFFSSTSVLLTCKTSLTLLACAGIASVLLGCFYSQFLWAYLAGSFLQSSVVNVAVIALNVLFLEPLGDCAGVAASFQTFSMGVLPSLLSMVSTQLLINGGLKFFIAFQASTCLAAGLFFWLGHLMSTESTCKSCESSE
;
A
#
# COMPACT_ATOMS: atom_id res chain seq x y z
N MET A 1 25.77 36.97 -5.49
CA MET A 1 25.62 38.06 -4.51
C MET A 1 24.15 38.41 -4.49
N ALA A 2 23.53 38.35 -3.29
CA ALA A 2 22.18 38.80 -2.93
C ALA A 2 21.01 38.04 -3.62
N ASP A 3 20.02 37.46 -2.96
CA ASP A 3 19.52 37.64 -1.58
C ASP A 3 19.03 36.31 -1.00
N THR A 4 19.60 35.90 0.13
CA THR A 4 19.03 34.90 1.01
C THR A 4 17.82 35.51 1.71
N CYS A 5 16.61 35.09 1.34
CA CYS A 5 15.41 35.38 2.13
C CYS A 5 15.63 34.88 3.56
N ASP A 6 15.61 35.81 4.50
CA ASP A 6 15.90 35.62 5.91
C ASP A 6 14.79 34.77 6.56
N PHE A 7 14.99 33.45 6.61
CA PHE A 7 14.04 32.44 7.12
C PHE A 7 13.37 32.78 8.48
N PRO A 8 14.03 33.47 9.44
CA PRO A 8 13.39 33.90 10.69
C PRO A 8 12.27 34.93 10.48
N SER A 9 12.37 35.79 9.46
CA SER A 9 11.36 36.79 9.15
C SER A 9 10.11 36.19 8.50
N PHE A 10 10.26 35.12 7.71
CA PHE A 10 9.13 34.36 7.15
C PHE A 10 8.32 33.64 8.23
N LEU A 11 8.99 33.14 9.27
CA LEU A 11 8.34 32.53 10.45
C LEU A 11 7.57 33.55 11.30
N GLN A 12 8.06 34.79 11.43
CA GLN A 12 7.35 35.85 12.16
C GLN A 12 6.10 36.34 11.42
N ILE A 13 6.17 36.47 10.09
CA ILE A 13 5.01 36.87 9.26
C ILE A 13 3.91 35.80 9.29
N GLN A 14 4.26 34.51 9.38
CA GLN A 14 3.26 33.45 9.53
C GLN A 14 2.54 33.48 10.88
N THR A 15 3.20 33.85 11.99
CA THR A 15 2.52 33.96 13.30
C THR A 15 1.51 35.10 13.38
N GLU A 16 1.72 36.23 12.68
CA GLU A 16 0.73 37.32 12.62
C GLU A 16 -0.44 36.98 11.71
N VAL A 17 -0.20 36.34 10.55
CA VAL A 17 -1.27 35.82 9.68
C VAL A 17 -2.06 34.69 10.36
N ILE A 18 -1.42 33.90 11.23
CA ILE A 18 -2.09 32.89 12.06
C ILE A 18 -3.08 33.55 13.03
N HIS A 19 -2.74 34.70 13.63
CA HIS A 19 -3.68 35.41 14.51
C HIS A 19 -4.82 36.08 13.75
N GLU A 20 -4.57 36.67 12.58
CA GLU A 20 -5.63 37.29 11.77
C GLU A 20 -6.57 36.27 11.11
N VAL A 21 -6.07 35.11 10.63
CA VAL A 21 -6.93 34.07 10.03
C VAL A 21 -7.80 33.37 11.10
N ILE A 22 -7.33 33.32 12.36
CA ILE A 22 -8.11 32.81 13.50
C ILE A 22 -9.26 33.77 13.87
N ASP A 23 -9.12 35.07 13.63
CA ASP A 23 -10.15 36.08 13.96
C ASP A 23 -11.15 36.34 12.83
N VAL A 24 -10.84 35.97 11.57
CA VAL A 24 -11.72 36.19 10.40
C VAL A 24 -12.88 35.17 10.30
N PHE A 25 -12.85 34.05 11.02
CA PHE A 25 -13.94 33.08 11.04
C PHE A 25 -14.76 33.13 12.34
N PRO A 26 -15.94 33.79 12.36
CA PRO A 26 -16.84 33.80 13.51
C PRO A 26 -17.65 32.47 13.59
N LEU A 27 -16.95 31.33 13.57
CA LEU A 27 -17.53 29.99 13.79
C LEU A 27 -17.23 29.42 15.19
N LYS A 28 -16.64 30.25 16.06
CA LYS A 28 -16.23 29.90 17.43
C LYS A 28 -17.40 29.57 18.36
N SER A 29 -18.64 29.93 18.00
CA SER A 29 -19.82 29.75 18.87
C SER A 29 -20.63 28.47 18.62
N GLN A 30 -20.35 27.71 17.56
CA GLN A 30 -21.07 26.45 17.26
C GLN A 30 -20.17 25.24 16.98
N LEU A 31 -18.92 25.45 16.58
CA LEU A 31 -17.93 24.38 16.43
C LEU A 31 -16.97 24.42 17.61
N GLY A 32 -17.27 23.58 18.61
CA GLY A 32 -16.56 23.57 19.89
C GLY A 32 -15.04 23.43 19.74
N GLU A 33 -14.30 24.00 20.69
CA GLU A 33 -12.82 24.05 20.75
C GLU A 33 -12.12 22.73 20.41
N TRP A 34 -12.78 21.60 20.65
CA TRP A 34 -12.34 20.27 20.27
C TRP A 34 -12.21 20.10 18.74
N LEU A 35 -13.19 20.51 17.94
CA LEU A 35 -13.12 20.33 16.48
C LEU A 35 -12.00 21.18 15.87
N THR A 36 -11.80 22.39 16.39
CA THR A 36 -10.69 23.27 15.98
C THR A 36 -9.35 22.64 16.35
N LYS A 37 -9.17 22.14 17.58
CA LYS A 37 -7.95 21.43 18.00
C LYS A 37 -7.71 20.14 17.19
N TYR A 38 -8.77 19.46 16.73
CA TYR A 38 -8.67 18.20 15.97
C TYR A 38 -8.31 18.39 14.51
N VAL A 39 -8.99 19.31 13.83
CA VAL A 39 -8.66 19.68 12.45
C VAL A 39 -7.25 20.25 12.44
N VAL A 40 -6.90 21.09 13.41
CA VAL A 40 -5.53 21.60 13.57
C VAL A 40 -4.54 20.46 13.83
N CYS A 41 -4.72 19.55 14.78
CA CYS A 41 -3.70 18.49 15.01
C CYS A 41 -3.55 17.49 13.85
N SER A 42 -4.64 17.09 13.19
CA SER A 42 -4.60 16.14 12.06
C SER A 42 -4.05 16.78 10.79
N VAL A 43 -4.50 18.00 10.48
CA VAL A 43 -3.97 18.80 9.38
C VAL A 43 -2.53 19.20 9.67
N TYR A 44 -2.15 19.54 10.90
CA TYR A 44 -0.75 19.86 11.24
C TYR A 44 0.14 18.64 11.25
N ALA A 45 -0.29 17.44 11.66
CA ALA A 45 0.55 16.24 11.56
C ALA A 45 0.82 15.87 10.10
N CYS A 46 -0.23 15.91 9.26
CA CYS A 46 -0.10 15.70 7.81
C CYS A 46 0.68 16.82 7.14
N LEU A 47 0.44 18.08 7.49
CA LEU A 47 1.21 19.23 7.01
C LEU A 47 2.64 19.21 7.53
N ILE A 48 2.93 18.73 8.73
CA ILE A 48 4.31 18.58 9.24
C ILE A 48 5.00 17.46 8.47
N LEU A 49 4.34 16.34 8.16
CA LEU A 49 4.90 15.31 7.29
C LEU A 49 5.14 15.83 5.86
N ILE A 50 4.18 16.58 5.31
CA ILE A 50 4.28 17.24 4.00
C ILE A 50 5.37 18.32 4.02
N VAL A 51 5.46 19.14 5.07
CA VAL A 51 6.45 20.21 5.24
C VAL A 51 7.82 19.63 5.50
N ILE A 52 7.97 18.56 6.29
CA ILE A 52 9.24 17.83 6.44
C ILE A 52 9.66 17.26 5.08
N CYS A 53 8.73 16.67 4.31
CA CYS A 53 9.03 16.20 2.97
C CYS A 53 9.41 17.36 2.03
N LEU A 54 8.65 18.46 2.02
CA LEU A 54 8.92 19.66 1.21
C LEU A 54 10.14 20.44 1.70
N TRP A 55 10.56 20.30 2.95
CA TRP A 55 11.76 20.93 3.51
C TRP A 55 13.01 20.10 3.23
N LEU A 56 12.90 18.77 3.31
CA LEU A 56 13.97 17.85 2.94
C LEU A 56 14.19 17.81 1.42
N PHE A 57 13.13 17.95 0.62
CA PHE A 57 13.17 17.76 -0.83
C PHE A 57 12.80 19.01 -1.64
N GLY A 58 12.41 20.13 -1.02
CA GLY A 58 12.01 21.34 -1.74
C GLY A 58 10.62 21.28 -2.40
N LEU A 59 10.14 22.44 -2.84
CA LEU A 59 8.96 22.55 -3.70
C LEU A 59 9.30 22.04 -5.12
N PRO A 60 8.36 21.40 -5.85
CA PRO A 60 8.59 21.03 -7.22
C PRO A 60 8.75 22.30 -8.03
N GLU A 61 9.87 22.45 -8.72
CA GLU A 61 9.91 23.38 -9.84
C GLU A 61 8.85 22.94 -10.85
N LYS A 62 8.14 23.92 -11.44
CA LYS A 62 7.20 23.65 -12.52
C LYS A 62 7.93 22.86 -13.60
N ALA A 63 7.44 21.66 -13.90
CA ALA A 63 7.97 20.88 -15.01
C ALA A 63 7.83 21.72 -16.30
N PRO A 64 8.86 21.72 -17.18
CA PRO A 64 8.80 22.47 -18.44
C PRO A 64 7.58 22.03 -19.28
N GLN A 65 6.96 22.99 -19.96
CA GLN A 65 5.69 22.81 -20.70
C GLN A 65 5.77 21.89 -21.92
N HIS A 66 6.98 21.45 -22.29
CA HIS A 66 7.22 20.50 -23.37
C HIS A 66 7.96 19.30 -22.80
N ALA A 67 7.64 18.10 -23.30
CA ALA A 67 8.34 16.84 -23.00
C ALA A 67 9.78 16.86 -23.57
N THR A 68 10.60 17.82 -23.14
CA THR A 68 12.04 17.74 -23.28
C THR A 68 12.54 16.85 -22.16
N VAL A 69 13.06 15.70 -22.55
CA VAL A 69 13.75 14.72 -21.71
C VAL A 69 14.69 15.46 -20.74
N GLN A 70 14.28 15.60 -19.48
CA GLN A 70 15.10 16.23 -18.46
C GLN A 70 15.97 15.17 -17.78
N LYS A 71 17.25 15.49 -17.62
CA LYS A 71 18.24 14.68 -16.89
C LYS A 71 18.02 14.66 -15.37
N SER A 72 17.15 15.51 -14.84
CA SER A 72 16.92 15.61 -13.40
C SER A 72 15.50 16.10 -13.14
N TYR A 73 14.79 15.42 -12.25
CA TYR A 73 13.39 15.66 -11.96
C TYR A 73 13.26 16.63 -10.77
N PRO A 74 12.31 17.59 -10.77
CA PRO A 74 12.15 18.49 -9.64
C PRO A 74 11.76 17.68 -8.39
N TYR A 75 12.62 17.73 -7.38
CA TYR A 75 12.52 16.94 -6.15
C TYR A 75 11.14 16.98 -5.49
N GLY A 76 10.42 18.09 -5.57
CA GLY A 76 9.07 18.17 -5.00
C GLY A 76 7.99 17.39 -5.74
N CYS A 77 8.21 16.94 -6.98
CA CYS A 77 7.28 16.05 -7.68
C CYS A 77 7.50 14.61 -7.21
N VAL A 78 8.76 14.20 -7.00
CA VAL A 78 9.09 12.94 -6.32
C VAL A 78 8.48 12.91 -4.93
N ALA A 79 8.65 14.00 -4.16
CA ALA A 79 8.07 14.10 -2.83
C ALA A 79 6.54 14.00 -2.88
N PHE A 80 5.89 14.68 -3.83
CA PHE A 80 4.45 14.58 -4.03
C PHE A 80 4.00 13.14 -4.31
N LEU A 81 4.60 12.46 -5.29
CA LEU A 81 4.24 11.08 -5.65
C LEU A 81 4.50 10.12 -4.49
N GLY A 82 5.61 10.30 -3.76
CA GLY A 82 5.92 9.54 -2.56
C GLY A 82 4.91 9.76 -1.43
N VAL A 83 4.46 11.00 -1.22
CA VAL A 83 3.41 11.31 -0.22
C VAL A 83 2.08 10.70 -0.63
N VAL A 84 1.65 10.82 -1.90
CA VAL A 84 0.42 10.16 -2.39
C VAL A 84 0.48 8.66 -2.14
N TYR A 85 1.61 8.03 -2.48
CA TYR A 85 1.79 6.60 -2.29
C TYR A 85 1.75 6.20 -0.80
N THR A 86 2.36 7.01 0.07
CA THR A 86 2.32 6.81 1.53
C THR A 86 0.90 6.95 2.08
N LEU A 87 0.14 7.95 1.62
CA LEU A 87 -1.24 8.19 2.06
C LEU A 87 -2.19 7.06 1.68
N SER A 88 -1.91 6.30 0.62
CA SER A 88 -2.65 5.08 0.29
C SER A 88 -2.58 4.05 1.43
N PHE A 89 -1.40 3.85 2.04
CA PHE A 89 -1.26 2.97 3.21
C PHE A 89 -1.99 3.51 4.44
N PHE A 90 -1.94 4.82 4.68
CA PHE A 90 -2.76 5.42 5.73
C PHE A 90 -4.25 5.17 5.49
N THR A 91 -4.72 5.22 4.25
CA THR A 91 -6.13 4.99 3.90
C THR A 91 -6.60 3.58 4.26
N ILE A 92 -5.70 2.60 4.31
CA ILE A 92 -5.99 1.21 4.62
C ILE A 92 -5.75 0.90 6.10
N ASP A 93 -4.60 1.28 6.64
CA ASP A 93 -4.11 0.67 7.89
C ASP A 93 -4.49 1.44 9.15
N GLN A 94 -4.76 2.75 9.03
CA GLN A 94 -4.88 3.60 10.22
C GLN A 94 -6.08 3.25 11.11
N TYR A 95 -7.17 2.75 10.53
CA TYR A 95 -8.39 2.47 11.28
C TYR A 95 -8.42 1.02 11.82
N VAL A 96 -7.46 0.19 11.44
CA VAL A 96 -7.45 -1.24 11.78
C VAL A 96 -7.41 -1.51 13.28
N PRO A 97 -6.61 -0.79 14.10
CA PRO A 97 -6.68 -0.93 15.56
C PRO A 97 -8.03 -0.58 16.16
N SER A 98 -8.84 0.24 15.48
CA SER A 98 -10.16 0.66 15.95
C SER A 98 -11.29 -0.32 15.60
N PHE A 99 -11.00 -1.42 14.89
CA PHE A 99 -12.02 -2.37 14.41
C PHE A 99 -13.02 -2.83 15.49
N PRO A 100 -12.59 -3.30 16.69
CA PRO A 100 -13.55 -3.75 17.71
C PRO A 100 -14.45 -2.63 18.25
N GLN A 101 -13.97 -1.38 18.24
CA GLN A 101 -14.78 -0.21 18.61
C GLN A 101 -15.74 0.16 17.49
N MET A 102 -15.26 0.20 16.24
CA MET A 102 -16.05 0.51 15.06
C MET A 102 -17.17 -0.50 14.82
N GLU A 103 -16.93 -1.78 15.10
CA GLU A 103 -17.94 -2.83 15.02
C GLU A 103 -19.16 -2.48 15.89
N LYS A 104 -18.93 -2.00 17.12
CA LYS A 104 -19.99 -1.58 18.04
C LYS A 104 -20.68 -0.30 17.56
N ASP A 105 -19.89 0.71 17.20
CA ASP A 105 -20.40 2.03 16.80
C ASP A 105 -21.24 1.98 15.51
N LEU A 106 -20.91 1.08 14.58
CA LEU A 106 -21.59 0.94 13.29
C LEU A 106 -22.63 -0.18 13.25
N SER A 107 -22.88 -0.84 14.40
CA SER A 107 -23.75 -2.02 14.51
C SER A 107 -23.37 -3.10 13.48
N GLY A 108 -22.07 -3.33 13.33
CA GLY A 108 -21.50 -4.25 12.36
C GLY A 108 -21.22 -5.63 12.94
N THR A 109 -20.42 -6.40 12.20
CA THR A 109 -19.84 -7.66 12.66
C THR A 109 -18.36 -7.68 12.32
N GLN A 110 -17.58 -8.50 13.02
CA GLN A 110 -16.18 -8.77 12.67
C GLN A 110 -16.00 -9.11 11.17
N THR A 111 -16.90 -9.92 10.61
CA THR A 111 -16.89 -10.26 9.18
C THR A 111 -17.02 -9.03 8.29
N LEU A 112 -17.99 -8.15 8.58
CA LEU A 112 -18.20 -6.94 7.80
C LEU A 112 -17.07 -5.94 7.99
N MET A 113 -16.44 -5.89 9.16
CA MET A 113 -15.29 -5.03 9.38
C MET A 113 -14.07 -5.49 8.57
N SER A 114 -13.73 -6.79 8.60
CA SER A 114 -12.64 -7.31 7.75
C SER A 114 -12.95 -7.13 6.26
N LEU A 115 -14.22 -7.25 5.87
CA LEU A 115 -14.68 -6.99 4.50
C LEU A 115 -14.34 -5.58 4.01
N THR A 116 -14.24 -4.59 4.91
CA THR A 116 -13.92 -3.20 4.53
C THR A 116 -12.52 -3.05 3.92
N VAL A 117 -11.54 -3.81 4.41
CA VAL A 117 -10.17 -3.84 3.86
C VAL A 117 -10.17 -4.65 2.58
N GLN A 118 -10.77 -5.83 2.61
CA GLN A 118 -10.78 -6.78 1.50
C GLN A 118 -11.48 -6.19 0.26
N MET A 119 -12.64 -5.55 0.43
CA MET A 119 -13.36 -4.90 -0.67
C MET A 119 -12.57 -3.74 -1.27
N ASN A 120 -11.88 -2.96 -0.43
CA ASN A 120 -11.02 -1.89 -0.92
C ASN A 120 -9.87 -2.45 -1.79
N PHE A 121 -9.20 -3.53 -1.36
CA PHE A 121 -8.18 -4.22 -2.16
C PHE A 121 -8.71 -4.87 -3.44
N ILE A 122 -9.90 -5.48 -3.39
CA ILE A 122 -10.54 -6.07 -4.59
C ILE A 122 -10.88 -4.97 -5.59
N VAL A 123 -11.50 -3.88 -5.14
CA VAL A 123 -11.92 -2.78 -5.99
C VAL A 123 -10.70 -2.08 -6.58
N LYS A 124 -9.66 -1.78 -5.79
CA LYS A 124 -8.44 -1.16 -6.32
C LYS A 124 -7.73 -2.06 -7.34
N ALA A 125 -7.74 -3.38 -7.15
CA ALA A 125 -7.19 -4.32 -8.12
C ALA A 125 -7.98 -4.33 -9.45
N VAL A 126 -9.31 -4.38 -9.37
CA VAL A 126 -10.18 -4.40 -10.56
C VAL A 126 -10.07 -3.08 -11.32
N PHE A 127 -10.15 -1.95 -10.61
CA PHE A 127 -10.04 -0.63 -11.23
C PHE A 127 -8.60 -0.33 -11.67
N GLY A 128 -7.58 -0.90 -11.02
CA GLY A 128 -6.17 -0.78 -11.38
C GLY A 128 -5.87 -1.28 -12.80
N LEU A 129 -6.59 -2.30 -13.26
CA LEU A 129 -6.52 -2.76 -14.65
C LEU A 129 -7.00 -1.70 -15.65
N LEU A 130 -7.96 -0.87 -15.23
CA LEU A 130 -8.58 0.15 -16.08
C LEU A 130 -7.81 1.48 -16.01
N THR A 131 -7.37 1.89 -14.83
CA THR A 131 -6.75 3.20 -14.61
C THR A 131 -5.43 3.37 -15.35
N ALA A 132 -4.65 2.31 -15.51
CA ALA A 132 -3.43 2.35 -16.32
C ALA A 132 -3.74 2.80 -17.76
N GLY A 133 -4.57 2.05 -18.49
CA GLY A 133 -4.95 2.38 -19.87
C GLY A 133 -5.81 3.64 -19.98
N LEU A 134 -6.65 3.94 -18.98
CA LEU A 134 -7.43 5.18 -18.97
C LEU A 134 -6.52 6.40 -18.84
N SER A 135 -5.46 6.32 -18.05
CA SER A 135 -4.48 7.39 -17.89
C SER A 135 -3.57 7.57 -19.10
N ASP A 136 -3.37 6.53 -19.91
CA ASP A 136 -2.72 6.66 -21.23
C ASP A 136 -3.58 7.43 -22.24
N ARG A 137 -4.93 7.35 -22.13
CA ARG A 137 -5.86 7.99 -23.08
C ARG A 137 -6.31 9.39 -22.67
N ILE A 138 -6.64 9.56 -21.38
CA ILE A 138 -7.18 10.81 -20.84
C ILE A 138 -6.05 11.76 -20.39
N GLY A 139 -4.85 11.22 -20.16
CA GLY A 139 -3.74 11.90 -19.53
C GLY A 139 -3.56 11.47 -18.08
N ARG A 140 -2.31 11.55 -17.58
CA ARG A 140 -1.94 11.13 -16.23
C ARG A 140 -2.50 12.10 -15.20
N ARG A 141 -2.41 13.42 -15.44
CA ARG A 141 -2.78 14.44 -14.47
C ARG A 141 -4.28 14.44 -14.14
N PRO A 142 -5.22 14.38 -15.13
CA PRO A 142 -6.64 14.28 -14.85
C PRO A 142 -6.98 13.05 -14.00
N ILE A 143 -6.40 11.89 -14.31
CA ILE A 143 -6.65 10.65 -13.56
C ILE A 143 -6.12 10.74 -12.13
N LEU A 144 -4.90 11.29 -11.93
CA LEU A 144 -4.35 11.54 -10.58
C LEU A 144 -5.31 12.41 -9.74
N ILE A 145 -5.78 13.53 -10.30
CA ILE A 145 -6.67 14.46 -9.60
C ILE A 145 -8.03 13.81 -9.31
N MET A 146 -8.62 13.11 -10.28
CA MET A 146 -9.90 12.41 -10.11
C MET A 146 -9.81 11.36 -9.01
N SER A 147 -8.73 10.57 -8.96
CA SER A 147 -8.49 9.61 -7.90
C SER A 147 -8.43 10.26 -6.52
N MET A 148 -7.74 11.39 -6.38
CA MET A 148 -7.66 12.12 -5.09
C MET A 148 -9.01 12.71 -4.68
N ILE A 149 -9.81 13.19 -5.62
CA ILE A 149 -11.18 13.66 -5.36
C ILE A 149 -12.06 12.50 -4.89
N VAL A 150 -11.98 11.34 -5.56
CA VAL A 150 -12.71 10.12 -5.18
C VAL A 150 -12.30 9.65 -3.79
N LEU A 151 -11.01 9.67 -3.47
CA LEU A 151 -10.48 9.36 -2.13
C LEU A 151 -11.02 10.33 -1.08
N CYS A 152 -11.02 11.63 -1.36
CA CYS A 152 -11.58 12.64 -0.48
C CYS A 152 -13.06 12.36 -0.14
N PHE A 153 -13.90 12.15 -1.16
CA PHE A 153 -15.32 11.85 -0.94
C PHE A 153 -15.53 10.50 -0.24
N GLY A 154 -14.75 9.49 -0.58
CA GLY A 154 -14.81 8.19 0.09
C GLY A 154 -14.39 8.27 1.56
N SER A 155 -13.37 9.06 1.90
CA SER A 155 -12.97 9.31 3.28
C SER A 155 -14.03 10.13 4.04
N LEU A 156 -14.65 11.14 3.43
CA LEU A 156 -15.80 11.86 4.02
C LEU A 156 -16.98 10.92 4.28
N GLY A 157 -17.30 10.05 3.32
CA GLY A 157 -18.34 9.03 3.47
C GLY A 157 -18.08 8.10 4.65
N CYS A 158 -16.83 7.65 4.83
CA CYS A 158 -16.43 6.86 5.98
C CYS A 158 -16.58 7.64 7.30
N ALA A 159 -16.12 8.89 7.36
CA ALA A 159 -16.22 9.72 8.56
C ALA A 159 -17.67 9.97 9.00
N CYS A 160 -18.59 10.13 8.04
CA CYS A 160 -20.01 10.41 8.26
C CYS A 160 -20.89 9.16 8.39
N SER A 161 -20.34 7.96 8.19
CA SER A 161 -21.12 6.71 8.16
C SER A 161 -21.78 6.38 9.50
N GLN A 162 -23.07 6.05 9.49
CA GLN A 162 -23.81 5.69 10.72
C GLN A 162 -24.05 4.18 10.85
N ARG A 163 -23.87 3.44 9.75
CA ARG A 163 -24.03 1.99 9.69
C ARG A 163 -22.92 1.38 8.86
N ILE A 164 -22.61 0.13 9.13
CA ILE A 164 -21.50 -0.59 8.48
C ILE A 164 -21.67 -0.68 6.96
N GLU A 165 -22.89 -0.76 6.43
CA GLU A 165 -23.14 -0.87 4.99
C GLU A 165 -22.74 0.41 4.26
N TRP A 166 -23.05 1.58 4.83
CA TRP A 166 -22.61 2.88 4.30
C TRP A 166 -21.09 3.05 4.39
N PHE A 167 -20.49 2.53 5.45
CA PHE A 167 -19.04 2.51 5.60
C PHE A 167 -18.40 1.64 4.51
N VAL A 168 -18.89 0.42 4.29
CA VAL A 168 -18.41 -0.48 3.20
C VAL A 168 -18.55 0.18 1.83
N ALA A 169 -19.69 0.81 1.52
CA ALA A 169 -19.87 1.53 0.27
C ALA A 169 -18.85 2.67 0.09
N SER A 170 -18.55 3.40 1.17
CA SER A 170 -17.53 4.45 1.17
C SER A 170 -16.11 3.89 1.02
N ARG A 171 -15.85 2.67 1.50
CA ARG A 171 -14.58 1.95 1.29
C ARG A 171 -14.41 1.45 -0.13
N ILE A 172 -15.49 1.01 -0.78
CA ILE A 172 -15.51 0.70 -2.22
C ILE A 172 -15.12 1.96 -3.01
N LEU A 173 -15.72 3.12 -2.68
CA LEU A 173 -15.35 4.39 -3.32
C LEU A 173 -13.87 4.73 -3.10
N GLN A 174 -13.33 4.56 -1.89
CA GLN A 174 -11.88 4.71 -1.66
C GLN A 174 -11.05 3.73 -2.50
N GLY A 175 -11.47 2.47 -2.63
CA GLY A 175 -10.79 1.49 -3.47
C GLY A 175 -10.70 1.90 -4.94
N ILE A 176 -11.74 2.56 -5.47
CA ILE A 176 -11.70 3.13 -6.83
C ILE A 176 -10.62 4.21 -6.91
N GLY A 177 -10.56 5.12 -5.93
CA GLY A 177 -9.54 6.16 -5.91
C GLY A 177 -8.11 5.64 -5.67
N GLU A 178 -7.94 4.59 -4.86
CA GLU A 178 -6.66 3.94 -4.58
C GLU A 178 -6.06 3.21 -5.79
N SER A 179 -6.85 2.94 -6.84
CA SER A 179 -6.37 2.33 -8.09
C SER A 179 -5.39 3.20 -8.91
N VAL A 180 -4.97 4.35 -8.36
CA VAL A 180 -4.06 5.32 -8.97
C VAL A 180 -2.58 4.89 -8.95
N GLU A 181 -2.22 3.87 -8.17
CA GLU A 181 -0.83 3.45 -7.97
C GLU A 181 -0.04 3.20 -9.28
N PRO A 182 -0.56 2.48 -10.30
CA PRO A 182 0.14 2.31 -11.59
C PRO A 182 0.41 3.65 -12.30
N VAL A 183 -0.47 4.63 -12.13
CA VAL A 183 -0.33 5.97 -12.71
C VAL A 183 0.84 6.71 -12.07
N LEU A 184 1.08 6.55 -10.75
CA LEU A 184 2.22 7.15 -10.06
C LEU A 184 3.54 6.66 -10.66
N PHE A 185 3.69 5.35 -10.86
CA PHE A 185 4.89 4.76 -11.47
C PHE A 185 5.04 5.13 -12.94
N ALA A 186 3.94 5.22 -13.68
CA ALA A 186 3.95 5.68 -15.06
C ALA A 186 4.40 7.14 -15.18
N VAL A 187 3.96 8.03 -14.28
CA VAL A 187 4.44 9.43 -14.23
C VAL A 187 5.95 9.49 -14.01
N VAL A 188 6.51 8.68 -13.10
CA VAL A 188 7.97 8.60 -12.92
C VAL A 188 8.67 8.12 -14.19
N ARG A 189 8.13 7.08 -14.84
CA ARG A 189 8.69 6.52 -16.07
C ARG A 189 8.65 7.51 -17.24
N ASP A 190 7.53 8.22 -17.40
CA ASP A 190 7.29 9.10 -18.53
C ASP A 190 8.15 10.39 -18.42
N HIS A 191 8.55 10.76 -17.20
CA HIS A 191 9.37 11.96 -16.98
C HIS A 191 10.87 11.73 -16.80
N ILE A 192 11.30 10.57 -16.31
CA ILE A 192 12.72 10.28 -16.05
C ILE A 192 13.21 9.30 -17.11
N ALA A 193 14.05 9.75 -18.04
CA ALA A 193 14.58 8.89 -19.10
C ALA A 193 15.63 7.90 -18.57
N ASP A 194 16.49 8.36 -17.67
CA ASP A 194 17.58 7.54 -17.16
C ASP A 194 17.05 6.37 -16.29
N PRO A 195 17.41 5.11 -16.61
CA PRO A 195 16.98 3.95 -15.83
C PRO A 195 17.44 3.98 -14.36
N ASP A 196 18.64 4.46 -14.09
CA ASP A 196 19.21 4.46 -12.73
C ASP A 196 18.51 5.52 -11.86
N ASP A 197 18.25 6.70 -12.42
CA ASP A 197 17.46 7.74 -11.74
C ASP A 197 16.01 7.30 -11.48
N ARG A 198 15.37 6.61 -12.45
CA ARG A 198 14.04 6.01 -12.26
C ARG A 198 14.03 5.04 -11.09
N TYR A 199 15.00 4.14 -11.07
CA TYR A 199 15.14 3.17 -10.00
C TYR A 199 15.31 3.85 -8.63
N SER A 200 16.14 4.89 -8.56
CA SER A 200 16.36 5.68 -7.34
C SER A 200 15.07 6.32 -6.83
N VAL A 201 14.31 6.99 -7.71
CA VAL A 201 13.03 7.63 -7.36
C VAL A 201 11.99 6.62 -6.90
N ILE A 202 11.83 5.52 -7.63
CA ILE A 202 10.92 4.43 -7.26
C ILE A 202 11.31 3.83 -5.91
N SER A 203 12.61 3.67 -5.64
CA SER A 203 13.12 3.17 -4.36
C SER A 203 12.79 4.12 -3.20
N VAL A 204 12.92 5.44 -3.40
CA VAL A 204 12.52 6.45 -2.41
C VAL A 204 11.02 6.37 -2.14
N MET A 205 10.19 6.30 -3.18
CA MET A 205 8.74 6.17 -3.06
C MET A 205 8.35 4.90 -2.26
N HIS A 206 8.95 3.75 -2.57
CA HIS A 206 8.73 2.51 -1.82
C HIS A 206 9.20 2.63 -0.36
N THR A 207 10.31 3.31 -0.09
CA THR A 207 10.80 3.51 1.27
C THR A 207 9.80 4.34 2.08
N MET A 208 9.28 5.42 1.49
CA MET A 208 8.24 6.24 2.13
C MET A 208 6.96 5.44 2.39
N SER A 209 6.55 4.60 1.44
CA SER A 209 5.34 3.80 1.56
C SER A 209 5.42 2.75 2.69
N ILE A 210 6.58 2.11 2.83
CA ILE A 210 6.85 1.16 3.93
C ILE A 210 6.84 1.88 5.29
N LEU A 211 7.39 3.09 5.36
CA LEU A 211 7.27 3.93 6.57
C LEU A 211 5.80 4.29 6.85
N GLY A 212 5.01 4.54 5.81
CA GLY A 212 3.57 4.77 5.92
C GLY A 212 2.84 3.61 6.59
N MET A 213 3.02 2.39 6.08
CA MET A 213 2.47 1.16 6.64
C MET A 213 2.87 0.93 8.10
N LEU A 214 4.12 1.27 8.45
CA LEU A 214 4.63 1.17 9.82
C LEU A 214 3.90 2.14 10.77
N VAL A 215 3.76 3.40 10.36
CA VAL A 215 3.26 4.48 11.22
C VAL A 215 1.73 4.52 11.26
N ALA A 216 1.05 4.16 10.17
CA ALA A 216 -0.39 4.34 10.00
C ALA A 216 -1.24 3.72 11.12
N PRO A 217 -1.08 2.44 11.52
CA PRO A 217 -1.88 1.86 12.60
C PRO A 217 -1.69 2.60 13.93
N THR A 218 -0.45 2.93 14.30
CA THR A 218 -0.16 3.61 15.58
C THR A 218 -0.71 5.03 15.58
N PHE A 219 -0.56 5.75 14.45
CA PHE A 219 -1.12 7.09 14.29
C PHE A 219 -2.64 7.07 14.40
N GLY A 220 -3.30 6.14 13.71
CA GLY A 220 -4.76 6.05 13.76
C GLY A 220 -5.29 5.58 15.12
N ALA A 221 -4.60 4.69 15.83
CA ALA A 221 -4.94 4.32 17.20
C ALA A 221 -4.76 5.48 18.19
N TRP A 222 -3.71 6.29 18.02
CA TRP A 222 -3.49 7.50 18.81
C TRP A 222 -4.62 8.52 18.61
N LEU A 223 -5.00 8.78 17.36
CA LEU A 223 -6.13 9.66 17.02
C LEU A 223 -7.47 9.13 17.56
N ALA A 224 -7.72 7.83 17.39
CA ALA A 224 -8.95 7.19 17.85
C ALA A 224 -9.08 7.23 19.39
N GLY A 225 -7.97 7.03 20.11
CA GLY A 225 -7.94 7.04 21.57
C GLY A 225 -8.14 8.42 22.19
N LEU A 226 -7.71 9.50 21.51
CA LEU A 226 -7.92 10.86 22.00
C LEU A 226 -9.33 11.37 21.68
N PHE A 227 -9.81 11.11 20.46
CA PHE A 227 -10.98 11.81 19.91
C PHE A 227 -12.10 10.83 19.55
N ASN A 228 -11.96 10.11 18.44
CA ASN A 228 -12.81 9.01 17.96
C ASN A 228 -12.20 8.50 16.63
N TRP A 229 -12.44 7.25 16.22
CA TRP A 229 -11.97 6.71 14.93
C TRP A 229 -12.41 7.52 13.70
N ARG A 230 -13.53 8.25 13.77
CA ARG A 230 -14.02 9.09 12.66
C ARG A 230 -13.02 10.19 12.26
N ILE A 231 -12.19 10.67 13.21
CA ILE A 231 -11.26 11.76 12.94
C ILE A 231 -10.18 11.36 11.93
N SER A 232 -9.76 10.09 11.95
CA SER A 232 -8.81 9.50 11.02
C SER A 232 -9.26 9.67 9.56
N PHE A 233 -10.55 9.41 9.30
CA PHE A 233 -11.15 9.57 7.98
C PHE A 233 -11.38 11.03 7.60
N PHE A 234 -11.73 11.90 8.55
CA PHE A 234 -11.83 13.34 8.27
C PHE A 234 -10.46 13.94 7.91
N GLY A 235 -9.40 13.55 8.64
CA GLY A 235 -8.03 13.96 8.35
C GLY A 235 -7.57 13.51 6.97
N LEU A 236 -7.88 12.25 6.58
CA LEU A 236 -7.65 11.78 5.22
C LEU A 236 -8.38 12.61 4.18
N ALA A 237 -9.66 12.91 4.39
CA ALA A 237 -10.46 13.69 3.44
C ALA A 237 -9.82 15.06 3.17
N VAL A 238 -9.44 15.77 4.24
CA VAL A 238 -8.77 17.08 4.11
C VAL A 238 -7.43 16.94 3.39
N THR A 239 -6.66 15.89 3.71
CA THR A 239 -5.36 15.66 3.08
C THR A 239 -5.52 15.34 1.59
N TRP A 240 -6.47 14.48 1.22
CA TRP A 240 -6.75 14.17 -0.18
C TRP A 240 -7.27 15.38 -0.97
N ALA A 241 -8.09 16.23 -0.35
CA ALA A 241 -8.50 17.50 -0.94
C ALA A 241 -7.30 18.43 -1.19
N PHE A 242 -6.40 18.56 -0.21
CA PHE A 242 -5.18 19.34 -0.36
C PHE A 242 -4.28 18.78 -1.49
N MET A 243 -4.08 17.47 -1.53
CA MET A 243 -3.28 16.82 -2.58
C MET A 243 -3.91 16.99 -3.97
N ALA A 244 -5.24 16.96 -4.08
CA ALA A 244 -5.94 17.22 -5.35
C ALA A 244 -5.75 18.67 -5.82
N VAL A 245 -5.88 19.65 -4.92
CA VAL A 245 -5.63 21.07 -5.23
C VAL A 245 -4.17 21.29 -5.62
N TYR A 246 -3.25 20.66 -4.91
CA TYR A 246 -1.83 20.72 -5.21
C TYR A 246 -1.51 20.10 -6.58
N ALA A 247 -2.05 18.92 -6.88
CA ALA A 247 -1.91 18.28 -8.19
C ALA A 247 -2.46 19.16 -9.31
N TRP A 248 -3.60 19.80 -9.07
CA TRP A 248 -4.18 20.75 -10.00
C TRP A 248 -3.29 21.99 -10.19
N ALA A 249 -2.63 22.50 -9.16
CA ALA A 249 -1.80 23.70 -9.27
C ALA A 249 -0.37 23.46 -9.79
N ALA A 250 0.25 22.33 -9.41
CA ALA A 250 1.70 22.12 -9.54
C ALA A 250 2.09 20.98 -10.49
N ILE A 251 1.25 19.95 -10.66
CA ILE A 251 1.56 18.82 -11.55
C ILE A 251 1.20 19.19 -12.98
N VAL A 252 2.13 18.95 -13.90
CA VAL A 252 1.96 19.14 -15.35
C VAL A 252 1.58 17.80 -15.97
N GLU A 253 0.87 17.82 -17.10
CA GLU A 253 0.55 16.60 -17.84
C GLU A 253 1.84 15.94 -18.35
N SER A 254 1.92 14.62 -18.17
CA SER A 254 3.11 13.82 -18.45
C SER A 254 2.87 12.76 -19.52
N CYS A 255 1.61 12.54 -19.91
CA CYS A 255 1.27 11.61 -20.96
C CYS A 255 1.94 12.04 -22.27
N PRO A 256 2.74 11.18 -22.93
CA PRO A 256 3.28 11.49 -24.24
C PRO A 256 2.14 11.62 -25.25
N ASP A 257 2.26 12.55 -26.21
CA ASP A 257 1.36 12.62 -27.37
C ASP A 257 1.62 11.40 -28.27
N ILE A 258 0.96 10.27 -27.97
CA ILE A 258 1.03 9.07 -28.80
C ILE A 258 -0.15 9.12 -29.79
N PRO A 259 0.07 9.01 -31.11
CA PRO A 259 -1.02 8.92 -32.08
C PRO A 259 -1.95 7.73 -31.76
N ASP A 260 -3.27 7.95 -31.85
CA ASP A 260 -4.33 6.96 -31.58
C ASP A 260 -4.18 5.61 -32.32
N GLU A 261 -3.35 5.54 -33.37
CA GLU A 261 -3.16 4.38 -34.23
C GLU A 261 -2.20 3.30 -33.68
N ALA A 262 -1.53 3.53 -32.54
CA ALA A 262 -0.42 2.66 -32.07
C ALA A 262 -0.78 1.53 -31.09
N VAL A 263 -2.06 1.34 -30.73
CA VAL A 263 -2.48 0.23 -29.85
C VAL A 263 -3.12 -0.87 -30.69
N ASP A 264 -2.30 -1.79 -31.22
CA ASP A 264 -2.81 -2.94 -31.95
C ASP A 264 -3.47 -3.92 -30.97
N GLU A 265 -4.80 -4.06 -31.03
CA GLU A 265 -5.56 -5.00 -30.19
C GLU A 265 -5.06 -6.45 -30.32
N ARG A 266 -4.37 -6.78 -31.42
CA ARG A 266 -3.75 -8.09 -31.67
C ARG A 266 -2.53 -8.38 -30.79
N ASP A 267 -1.84 -7.36 -30.29
CA ASP A 267 -0.69 -7.53 -29.40
C ASP A 267 -1.15 -7.79 -27.95
N TYR A 268 -2.29 -7.22 -27.53
CA TYR A 268 -2.82 -7.40 -26.17
C TYR A 268 -3.16 -8.87 -25.84
N PHE A 269 -3.82 -9.59 -26.75
CA PHE A 269 -4.15 -11.00 -26.52
C PHE A 269 -2.92 -11.91 -26.54
N GLN A 270 -1.90 -11.56 -27.33
CA GLN A 270 -0.63 -12.28 -27.33
C GLN A 270 0.13 -12.06 -26.01
N ASP A 271 0.17 -10.83 -25.52
CA ASP A 271 0.76 -10.52 -24.21
C ASP A 271 0.02 -11.20 -23.06
N LEU A 272 -1.30 -11.25 -23.12
CA LEU A 272 -2.10 -11.98 -22.13
C LEU A 272 -1.77 -13.47 -22.14
N SER A 273 -1.60 -14.08 -23.32
CA SER A 273 -1.20 -15.49 -23.42
C SER A 273 0.17 -15.77 -22.78
N ARG A 274 1.11 -14.80 -22.89
CA ARG A 274 2.44 -14.90 -22.24
C ARG A 274 2.35 -14.81 -20.72
N ILE A 275 1.45 -13.98 -20.19
CA ILE A 275 1.20 -13.83 -18.74
C ILE A 275 0.45 -15.06 -18.18
N LEU A 276 -0.41 -15.67 -18.97
CA LEU A 276 -1.15 -16.88 -18.60
C LEU A 276 -0.32 -18.18 -18.73
N ASN A 277 0.94 -18.10 -19.14
CA ASN A 277 1.85 -19.24 -19.11
C ASN A 277 2.01 -19.79 -17.69
N PHE A 278 2.17 -21.12 -17.59
CA PHE A 278 2.25 -21.82 -16.31
C PHE A 278 3.29 -21.22 -15.35
N ARG A 279 4.47 -20.85 -15.86
CA ARG A 279 5.53 -20.23 -15.06
C ARG A 279 5.12 -18.86 -14.52
N ALA A 280 4.57 -17.98 -15.36
CA ALA A 280 4.12 -16.65 -14.93
C ALA A 280 2.97 -16.74 -13.93
N LEU A 281 2.00 -17.64 -14.18
CA LEU A 281 0.90 -17.92 -13.26
C LEU A 281 1.39 -18.45 -11.90
N SER A 282 2.39 -19.34 -11.88
CA SER A 282 2.97 -19.84 -10.63
C SER A 282 3.63 -18.74 -9.79
N LEU A 283 4.31 -17.78 -10.43
CA LEU A 283 4.91 -16.63 -9.75
C LEU A 283 3.84 -15.69 -9.20
N LEU A 284 2.79 -15.43 -9.96
CA LEU A 284 1.63 -14.64 -9.52
C LEU A 284 0.91 -15.28 -8.33
N LEU A 285 0.65 -16.58 -8.37
CA LEU A 285 0.06 -17.32 -7.25
C LEU A 285 0.96 -17.30 -6.01
N THR A 286 2.28 -17.36 -6.20
CA THR A 286 3.25 -17.23 -5.12
C THR A 286 3.16 -15.84 -4.48
N LEU A 287 3.21 -14.77 -5.29
CA LEU A 287 3.08 -13.38 -4.84
C LEU A 287 1.76 -13.12 -4.11
N SER A 288 0.65 -13.62 -4.65
CA SER A 288 -0.66 -13.54 -4.02
C SER A 288 -0.70 -14.30 -2.69
N SER A 289 -0.12 -15.49 -2.61
CA SER A 289 -0.12 -16.26 -1.34
C SER A 289 0.66 -15.53 -0.25
N LEU A 290 1.80 -14.93 -0.58
CA LEU A 290 2.60 -14.13 0.36
C LEU A 290 1.87 -12.86 0.82
N THR A 291 1.24 -12.15 -0.11
CA THR A 291 0.45 -10.94 0.20
C THR A 291 -0.79 -11.28 1.03
N GLY A 292 -1.39 -12.46 0.80
CA GLY A 292 -2.50 -13.00 1.59
C GLY A 292 -2.12 -13.24 3.04
N ALA A 293 -0.89 -13.66 3.33
CA ALA A 293 -0.38 -13.81 4.69
C ALA A 293 -0.31 -12.46 5.43
N ILE A 294 0.13 -11.40 4.75
CA ILE A 294 0.19 -10.03 5.26
C ILE A 294 -1.23 -9.52 5.57
N LEU A 295 -2.12 -9.56 4.59
CA LEU A 295 -3.49 -9.09 4.72
C LEU A 295 -4.31 -9.86 5.77
N THR A 296 -4.02 -11.16 5.93
CA THR A 296 -4.63 -12.01 6.97
C THR A 296 -4.25 -11.52 8.36
N PHE A 297 -2.97 -11.21 8.58
CA PHE A 297 -2.50 -10.63 9.84
C PHE A 297 -3.19 -9.28 10.07
N GLU A 298 -3.00 -8.32 9.16
CA GLU A 298 -3.50 -6.95 9.31
C GLU A 298 -4.98 -6.90 9.66
N SER A 299 -5.84 -7.58 8.90
CA SER A 299 -7.29 -7.50 9.08
C SER A 299 -7.80 -8.10 10.41
N ASN A 300 -7.03 -9.01 11.02
CA ASN A 300 -7.49 -9.79 12.17
C ASN A 300 -6.70 -9.55 13.46
N THR A 301 -5.51 -8.96 13.41
CA THR A 301 -4.66 -8.76 14.60
C THR A 301 -5.37 -7.95 15.69
N SER A 302 -6.16 -6.93 15.34
CA SER A 302 -6.92 -6.15 16.33
C SER A 302 -7.93 -6.99 17.10
N TYR A 303 -8.65 -7.88 16.41
CA TYR A 303 -9.59 -8.79 17.05
C TYR A 303 -8.88 -9.84 17.90
N ILE A 304 -7.76 -10.38 17.42
CA ILE A 304 -6.98 -11.36 18.17
C ILE A 304 -6.42 -10.71 19.45
N THR A 305 -5.74 -9.58 19.33
CA THR A 305 -5.08 -8.93 20.47
C THR A 305 -6.08 -8.36 21.47
N GLN A 306 -7.11 -7.64 21.01
CA GLN A 306 -8.07 -6.98 21.91
C GLN A 306 -9.19 -7.91 22.35
N GLY A 307 -9.65 -8.82 21.49
CA GLY A 307 -10.78 -9.72 21.77
C GLY A 307 -10.37 -11.02 22.46
N ASN A 308 -9.28 -11.67 22.03
CA ASN A 308 -8.86 -12.94 22.65
C ASN A 308 -7.91 -12.76 23.84
N PHE A 309 -7.20 -11.64 23.91
CA PHE A 309 -6.16 -11.39 24.92
C PHE A 309 -6.35 -10.11 25.73
N ASP A 310 -7.50 -9.42 25.58
CA ASP A 310 -7.86 -8.20 26.32
C ASP A 310 -6.79 -7.09 26.31
N VAL A 311 -5.98 -7.05 25.25
CA VAL A 311 -4.94 -6.03 25.07
C VAL A 311 -5.58 -4.70 24.70
N SER A 312 -5.02 -3.58 25.17
CA SER A 312 -5.54 -2.24 24.81
C SER A 312 -5.35 -1.93 23.32
N MET A 313 -6.17 -1.02 22.78
CA MET A 313 -6.08 -0.56 21.38
C MET A 313 -4.68 -0.06 21.02
N MET A 314 -4.04 0.73 21.89
CA MET A 314 -2.69 1.25 21.64
C MET A 314 -1.65 0.13 21.60
N ALA A 315 -1.73 -0.84 22.52
CA ALA A 315 -0.80 -1.97 22.51
C ALA A 315 -1.03 -2.88 21.28
N SER A 316 -2.28 -3.04 20.83
CA SER A 316 -2.62 -3.68 19.55
C SER A 316 -1.97 -2.95 18.36
N ALA A 317 -2.04 -1.62 18.32
CA ALA A 317 -1.41 -0.82 17.29
C ALA A 317 0.12 -0.92 17.30
N LEU A 318 0.74 -1.01 18.49
CA LEU A 318 2.18 -1.25 18.63
C LEU A 318 2.60 -2.64 18.14
N VAL A 319 1.73 -3.65 18.26
CA VAL A 319 1.96 -4.97 17.65
C VAL A 319 2.01 -4.87 16.13
N MET A 320 1.11 -4.08 15.52
CA MET A 320 1.10 -3.83 14.08
C MET A 320 2.33 -3.01 13.64
N PHE A 321 2.74 -2.03 14.43
CA PHE A 321 4.01 -1.31 14.23
C PHE A 321 5.19 -2.28 14.26
N ALA A 322 5.27 -3.16 15.27
CA ALA A 322 6.33 -4.16 15.34
C ALA A 322 6.34 -5.07 14.09
N TYR A 323 5.16 -5.51 13.63
CA TYR A 323 5.01 -6.28 12.39
C TYR A 323 5.59 -5.56 11.16
N GLY A 324 5.25 -4.27 10.98
CA GLY A 324 5.83 -3.43 9.93
C GLY A 324 7.36 -3.29 10.05
N GLY A 325 7.87 -3.20 11.28
CA GLY A 325 9.30 -3.17 11.57
C GLY A 325 10.03 -4.44 11.15
N PHE A 326 9.41 -5.61 11.36
CA PHE A 326 9.95 -6.89 10.89
C PHE A 326 9.92 -7.00 9.35
N LEU A 327 8.90 -6.45 8.67
CA LEU A 327 8.90 -6.36 7.20
C LEU A 327 10.07 -5.53 6.66
N ILE A 328 10.47 -4.45 7.37
CA ILE A 328 11.67 -3.65 7.04
C ILE A 328 12.95 -4.42 7.34
N MET A 329 13.01 -5.13 8.48
CA MET A 329 14.17 -5.93 8.86
C MET A 329 14.55 -6.93 7.76
N GLY A 330 13.57 -7.50 7.05
CA GLY A 330 13.83 -8.35 5.88
C GLY A 330 14.70 -7.68 4.81
N LEU A 331 14.52 -6.38 4.56
CA LEU A 331 15.35 -5.63 3.60
C LEU A 331 16.82 -5.54 4.06
N LEU A 332 17.05 -5.41 5.37
CA LEU A 332 18.39 -5.44 5.94
C LEU A 332 19.00 -6.84 5.81
N VAL A 333 18.22 -7.90 6.03
CA VAL A 333 18.66 -9.29 5.81
C VAL A 333 19.10 -9.48 4.35
N LYS A 334 18.33 -8.97 3.37
CA LYS A 334 18.76 -8.95 1.96
C LYS A 334 20.11 -8.24 1.77
N ARG A 335 20.25 -7.05 2.35
CA ARG A 335 21.49 -6.25 2.24
C ARG A 335 22.72 -6.94 2.83
N PHE A 336 22.57 -7.66 3.95
CA PHE A 336 23.70 -8.29 4.64
C PHE A 336 24.00 -9.71 4.15
N PHE A 337 22.97 -10.52 3.87
CA PHE A 337 23.13 -11.95 3.56
C PHE A 337 23.01 -12.28 2.06
N PHE A 338 22.35 -11.42 1.27
CA PHE A 338 22.01 -11.70 -0.14
C PHE A 338 22.58 -10.68 -1.14
N SER A 339 23.51 -9.82 -0.73
CA SER A 339 24.04 -8.73 -1.58
C SER A 339 24.79 -9.20 -2.83
N SER A 340 25.31 -10.43 -2.83
CA SER A 340 26.08 -11.02 -3.94
C SER A 340 25.44 -12.29 -4.53
N THR A 341 24.20 -12.61 -4.16
CA THR A 341 23.51 -13.83 -4.62
C THR A 341 22.56 -13.56 -5.77
N SER A 342 22.38 -14.54 -6.66
CA SER A 342 21.40 -14.44 -7.76
C SER A 342 19.97 -14.27 -7.21
N VAL A 343 19.12 -13.57 -7.98
CA VAL A 343 17.71 -13.33 -7.61
C VAL A 343 16.96 -14.66 -7.40
N LEU A 344 17.24 -15.65 -8.24
CA LEU A 344 16.66 -16.99 -8.11
C LEU A 344 17.06 -17.70 -6.80
N LEU A 345 18.34 -17.58 -6.38
CA LEU A 345 18.81 -18.16 -5.13
C LEU A 345 18.18 -17.47 -3.92
N THR A 346 18.06 -16.14 -3.97
CA THR A 346 17.36 -15.35 -2.95
C THR A 346 15.90 -15.78 -2.84
N CYS A 347 15.23 -16.00 -3.97
CA CYS A 347 13.85 -16.49 -3.98
C CYS A 347 13.72 -17.89 -3.36
N LYS A 348 14.57 -18.85 -3.77
CA LYS A 348 14.57 -20.22 -3.24
C LYS A 348 14.80 -20.25 -1.72
N THR A 349 15.81 -19.52 -1.26
CA THR A 349 16.17 -19.45 0.17
C THR A 349 15.12 -18.73 1.02
N SER A 350 14.56 -17.61 0.53
CA SER A 350 13.49 -16.91 1.25
C SER A 350 12.22 -17.75 1.38
N LEU A 351 11.84 -18.49 0.33
CA LEU A 351 10.66 -19.37 0.37
C LEU A 351 10.87 -20.60 1.25
N THR A 352 12.08 -21.18 1.31
CA THR A 352 12.36 -22.27 2.26
C THR A 352 12.35 -21.78 3.70
N LEU A 353 12.92 -20.60 3.98
CA LEU A 353 12.85 -19.97 5.29
C LEU A 353 11.40 -19.65 5.71
N LEU A 354 10.57 -19.18 4.77
CA LEU A 354 9.14 -18.97 5.00
C LEU A 354 8.39 -20.27 5.30
N ALA A 355 8.71 -21.36 4.62
CA ALA A 355 8.14 -22.66 4.91
C ALA A 355 8.52 -23.13 6.32
N CYS A 356 9.78 -22.97 6.72
CA CYS A 356 10.23 -23.24 8.09
C CYS A 356 9.51 -22.36 9.12
N ALA A 357 9.35 -21.07 8.83
CA ALA A 357 8.63 -20.13 9.69
C ALA A 357 7.15 -20.49 9.82
N GLY A 358 6.50 -20.92 8.73
CA GLY A 358 5.14 -21.43 8.73
C GLY A 358 4.99 -22.68 9.60
N ILE A 359 5.87 -23.67 9.44
CA ILE A 359 5.87 -24.89 10.28
C ILE A 359 6.07 -24.53 11.76
N ALA A 360 7.02 -23.65 12.07
CA ALA A 360 7.24 -23.16 13.43
C ALA A 360 5.99 -22.47 13.99
N SER A 361 5.31 -21.65 13.18
CA SER A 361 4.06 -20.99 13.57
C SER A 361 2.94 -22.00 13.85
N VAL A 362 2.81 -23.07 13.07
CA VAL A 362 1.85 -24.16 13.33
C VAL A 362 2.17 -24.86 14.64
N LEU A 363 3.43 -25.21 14.88
CA LEU A 363 3.86 -25.87 16.12
C LEU A 363 3.57 -24.99 17.34
N LEU A 364 3.92 -23.70 17.27
CA LEU A 364 3.59 -22.73 18.31
C LEU A 364 2.08 -22.62 18.53
N GLY A 365 1.27 -22.62 17.47
CA GLY A 365 -0.19 -22.62 17.55
C GLY A 365 -0.74 -23.88 18.24
N CYS A 366 -0.23 -25.06 17.89
CA CYS A 366 -0.70 -26.33 18.45
C CYS A 366 -0.47 -26.42 19.96
N PHE A 367 0.73 -26.06 20.43
CA PHE A 367 1.13 -26.21 21.83
C PHE A 367 0.84 -24.98 22.70
N TYR A 368 0.93 -23.77 22.13
CA TYR A 368 0.96 -22.52 22.89
C TYR A 368 -0.07 -21.47 22.43
N SER A 369 -1.10 -21.85 21.66
CA SER A 369 -2.18 -20.92 21.25
C SER A 369 -2.85 -20.11 22.37
N GLN A 370 -2.77 -20.55 23.62
CA GLN A 370 -3.32 -19.81 24.77
C GLN A 370 -2.49 -18.57 25.13
N PHE A 371 -1.31 -18.41 24.55
CA PHE A 371 -0.41 -17.30 24.83
C PHE A 371 -0.25 -16.40 23.60
N LEU A 372 -0.40 -15.09 23.80
CA LEU A 372 -0.26 -14.10 22.74
C LEU A 372 1.12 -14.17 22.06
N TRP A 373 2.18 -14.39 22.84
CA TRP A 373 3.54 -14.45 22.30
C TRP A 373 3.73 -15.55 21.24
N ALA A 374 2.97 -16.65 21.31
CA ALA A 374 3.08 -17.74 20.34
C ALA A 374 2.56 -17.31 18.95
N TYR A 375 1.44 -16.59 18.93
CA TYR A 375 0.89 -15.98 17.73
C TYR A 375 1.84 -14.92 17.15
N LEU A 376 2.36 -14.04 18.01
CA LEU A 376 3.26 -12.95 17.60
C LEU A 376 4.58 -13.49 17.06
N ALA A 377 5.21 -14.45 17.74
CA ALA A 377 6.47 -15.05 17.30
C ALA A 377 6.33 -15.71 15.92
N GLY A 378 5.26 -16.47 15.70
CA GLY A 378 4.98 -17.09 14.39
C GLY A 378 4.76 -16.05 13.28
N SER A 379 3.98 -15.00 13.55
CA SER A 379 3.67 -13.95 12.59
C SER A 379 4.87 -13.05 12.27
N PHE A 380 5.65 -12.67 13.29
CA PHE A 380 6.84 -11.84 13.13
C PHE A 380 7.95 -12.58 12.37
N LEU A 381 8.14 -13.87 12.67
CA LEU A 381 9.11 -14.69 11.94
C LEU A 381 8.76 -14.76 10.44
N GLN A 382 7.49 -14.96 10.10
CA GLN A 382 7.03 -14.90 8.71
C GLN A 382 7.30 -13.52 8.09
N SER A 383 6.86 -12.44 8.74
CA SER A 383 7.02 -11.07 8.22
C SER A 383 8.48 -10.68 7.94
N SER A 384 9.43 -11.18 8.74
CA SER A 384 10.85 -10.90 8.55
C SER A 384 11.42 -11.43 7.23
N VAL A 385 10.76 -12.41 6.60
CA VAL A 385 11.22 -13.04 5.36
C VAL A 385 10.32 -12.71 4.17
N VAL A 386 9.01 -12.50 4.39
CA VAL A 386 8.02 -12.28 3.31
C VAL A 386 8.45 -11.19 2.34
N ASN A 387 8.89 -10.03 2.84
CA ASN A 387 9.20 -8.88 1.99
C ASN A 387 10.38 -9.15 1.03
N VAL A 388 11.39 -9.92 1.48
CA VAL A 388 12.52 -10.33 0.63
C VAL A 388 12.04 -11.22 -0.51
N ALA A 389 11.14 -12.17 -0.21
CA ALA A 389 10.57 -13.06 -1.20
C ALA A 389 9.73 -12.29 -2.23
N VAL A 390 8.87 -11.37 -1.78
CA VAL A 390 8.03 -10.53 -2.66
C VAL A 390 8.89 -9.72 -3.63
N ILE A 391 9.94 -9.05 -3.15
CA ILE A 391 10.83 -8.25 -4.02
C ILE A 391 11.54 -9.13 -5.07
N ALA A 392 12.07 -10.29 -4.66
CA ALA A 392 12.74 -11.20 -5.58
C ALA A 392 11.77 -11.76 -6.64
N LEU A 393 10.55 -12.10 -6.24
CA LEU A 393 9.50 -12.61 -7.13
C LEU A 393 9.02 -11.54 -8.11
N ASN A 394 8.88 -10.28 -7.68
CA ASN A 394 8.50 -9.18 -8.56
C ASN A 394 9.50 -9.01 -9.71
N VAL A 395 10.80 -9.10 -9.41
CA VAL A 395 11.86 -9.05 -10.45
C VAL A 395 11.75 -10.25 -11.38
N LEU A 396 11.66 -11.48 -10.86
CA LEU A 396 11.55 -12.70 -11.67
C LEU A 396 10.30 -12.73 -12.56
N PHE A 397 9.23 -12.05 -12.15
CA PHE A 397 7.99 -11.94 -12.91
C PHE A 397 8.08 -10.86 -14.00
N LEU A 398 8.58 -9.67 -13.67
CA LEU A 398 8.58 -8.52 -14.59
C LEU A 398 9.73 -8.53 -15.59
N GLU A 399 10.92 -9.04 -15.23
CA GLU A 399 12.12 -8.99 -16.07
C GLU A 399 11.93 -9.68 -17.45
N PRO A 400 11.32 -10.88 -17.56
CA PRO A 400 11.05 -11.51 -18.86
C PRO A 400 9.92 -10.84 -19.65
N LEU A 401 9.13 -9.97 -19.01
CA LEU A 401 7.94 -9.33 -19.57
C LEU A 401 8.19 -7.83 -19.78
N GLY A 402 9.45 -7.40 -19.92
CA GLY A 402 9.81 -6.00 -20.11
C GLY A 402 9.08 -5.31 -21.27
N ASP A 403 8.86 -6.04 -22.36
CA ASP A 403 8.18 -5.54 -23.56
C ASP A 403 6.68 -5.23 -23.30
N CYS A 404 6.04 -5.96 -22.38
CA CYS A 404 4.63 -5.80 -22.00
C CYS A 404 4.46 -5.41 -20.51
N ALA A 405 5.43 -4.69 -19.96
CA ALA A 405 5.54 -4.40 -18.52
C ALA A 405 4.28 -3.74 -17.92
N GLY A 406 3.56 -2.91 -18.70
CA GLY A 406 2.31 -2.29 -18.25
C GLY A 406 1.19 -3.30 -18.01
N VAL A 407 0.98 -4.23 -18.94
CA VAL A 407 -0.05 -5.30 -18.81
C VAL A 407 0.35 -6.27 -17.70
N ALA A 408 1.63 -6.64 -17.64
CA ALA A 408 2.17 -7.52 -16.60
C ALA A 408 1.98 -6.92 -15.19
N ALA A 409 2.35 -5.65 -14.98
CA ALA A 409 2.18 -4.95 -13.70
C ALA A 409 0.70 -4.80 -13.30
N SER A 410 -0.18 -4.55 -14.28
CA SER A 410 -1.63 -4.47 -14.04
C SER A 410 -2.19 -5.82 -13.60
N PHE A 411 -1.81 -6.92 -14.27
CA PHE A 411 -2.24 -8.26 -13.91
C PHE A 411 -1.66 -8.73 -12.57
N GLN A 412 -0.42 -8.33 -12.27
CA GLN A 412 0.20 -8.54 -10.97
C GLN A 412 -0.58 -7.82 -9.85
N THR A 413 -0.93 -6.56 -10.05
CA THR A 413 -1.74 -5.77 -9.10
C THR A 413 -3.11 -6.41 -8.90
N PHE A 414 -3.75 -6.87 -9.98
CA PHE A 414 -5.01 -7.60 -9.90
C PHE A 414 -4.88 -8.89 -9.07
N SER A 415 -3.86 -9.70 -9.37
CA SER A 415 -3.57 -10.94 -8.65
C SER A 415 -3.26 -10.68 -7.16
N MET A 416 -2.49 -9.63 -6.85
CA MET A 416 -2.10 -9.26 -5.49
C MET A 416 -3.19 -8.49 -4.72
N GLY A 417 -4.27 -8.05 -5.37
CA GLY A 417 -5.42 -7.47 -4.67
C GLY A 417 -6.53 -8.50 -4.42
N VAL A 418 -6.93 -9.27 -5.43
CA VAL A 418 -8.11 -10.15 -5.35
C VAL A 418 -7.84 -11.40 -4.52
N LEU A 419 -6.85 -12.22 -4.92
CA LEU A 419 -6.55 -13.49 -4.25
C LEU A 419 -6.22 -13.32 -2.75
N PRO A 420 -5.34 -12.36 -2.36
CA PRO A 420 -5.05 -12.09 -0.94
C PRO A 420 -6.28 -11.69 -0.13
N SER A 421 -7.16 -10.88 -0.72
CA SER A 421 -8.40 -10.44 -0.06
C SER A 421 -9.35 -11.62 0.18
N LEU A 422 -9.48 -12.53 -0.79
CA LEU A 422 -10.25 -13.76 -0.63
C LEU A 422 -9.64 -14.68 0.44
N LEU A 423 -8.32 -14.81 0.49
CA LEU A 423 -7.64 -15.56 1.56
C LEU A 423 -7.89 -14.92 2.94
N SER A 424 -7.85 -13.59 3.03
CA SER A 424 -8.17 -12.85 4.26
C SER A 424 -9.65 -13.01 4.68
N MET A 425 -10.58 -13.10 3.73
CA MET A 425 -11.99 -13.41 4.00
C MET A 425 -12.13 -14.78 4.67
N VAL A 426 -11.47 -15.79 4.10
CA VAL A 426 -11.48 -17.16 4.64
C VAL A 426 -10.82 -17.21 6.01
N SER A 427 -9.68 -16.52 6.20
CA SER A 427 -9.00 -16.47 7.50
C SER A 427 -9.86 -15.84 8.59
N THR A 428 -10.62 -14.79 8.26
CA THR A 428 -11.58 -14.16 9.19
C THR A 428 -12.65 -15.16 9.62
N GLN A 429 -13.23 -15.93 8.68
CA GLN A 429 -14.23 -16.96 9.01
C GLN A 429 -13.65 -18.11 9.84
N LEU A 430 -12.40 -18.50 9.57
CA LEU A 430 -11.71 -19.52 10.36
C LEU A 430 -11.40 -19.03 11.78
N LEU A 431 -11.09 -17.75 11.96
CA LEU A 431 -10.92 -17.17 13.29
C LEU A 431 -12.23 -17.20 14.08
N ILE A 432 -13.34 -16.80 13.46
CA ILE A 432 -14.66 -16.76 14.11
C ILE A 432 -15.15 -18.17 14.48
N ASN A 433 -15.09 -19.13 13.55
CA ASN A 433 -15.69 -20.46 13.73
C ASN A 433 -14.72 -21.48 14.35
N GLY A 434 -13.43 -21.39 14.03
CA GLY A 434 -12.39 -22.32 14.48
C GLY A 434 -11.52 -21.78 15.61
N GLY A 435 -11.49 -20.47 15.84
CA GLY A 435 -10.63 -19.84 16.83
C GLY A 435 -9.18 -19.70 16.38
N LEU A 436 -8.33 -19.23 17.31
CA LEU A 436 -6.97 -18.80 17.02
C LEU A 436 -6.06 -19.90 16.45
N LYS A 437 -6.25 -21.17 16.85
CA LYS A 437 -5.45 -22.30 16.34
C LYS A 437 -5.60 -22.48 14.83
N PHE A 438 -6.85 -22.46 14.35
CA PHE A 438 -7.14 -22.62 12.92
C PHE A 438 -6.71 -21.39 12.13
N PHE A 439 -6.84 -20.20 12.70
CA PHE A 439 -6.31 -18.97 12.11
C PHE A 439 -4.79 -19.04 11.90
N ILE A 440 -4.02 -19.41 12.93
CA ILE A 440 -2.56 -19.53 12.84
C ILE A 440 -2.16 -20.59 11.80
N ALA A 441 -2.86 -21.74 11.80
CA ALA A 441 -2.60 -22.80 10.84
C ALA A 441 -2.89 -22.35 9.40
N PHE A 442 -3.97 -21.60 9.19
CA PHE A 442 -4.32 -21.07 7.88
C PHE A 442 -3.29 -20.04 7.41
N GLN A 443 -2.92 -19.07 8.26
CA GLN A 443 -1.89 -18.09 7.94
C GLN A 443 -0.57 -18.79 7.53
N ALA A 444 -0.12 -19.78 8.31
CA ALA A 444 1.06 -20.57 7.97
C ALA A 444 0.92 -21.36 6.66
N SER A 445 -0.28 -21.88 6.36
CA SER A 445 -0.56 -22.61 5.12
C SER A 445 -0.41 -21.74 3.87
N THR A 446 -0.69 -20.44 3.96
CA THR A 446 -0.48 -19.51 2.83
C THR A 446 1.00 -19.36 2.48
N CYS A 447 1.89 -19.33 3.48
CA CYS A 447 3.34 -19.32 3.25
C CYS A 447 3.84 -20.66 2.67
N LEU A 448 3.30 -21.79 3.14
CA LEU A 448 3.63 -23.11 2.58
C LEU A 448 3.14 -23.26 1.13
N ALA A 449 1.93 -22.77 0.83
CA ALA A 449 1.37 -22.75 -0.51
C ALA A 449 2.22 -21.90 -1.46
N ALA A 450 2.73 -20.75 -1.01
CA ALA A 450 3.66 -19.92 -1.79
C ALA A 450 4.90 -20.73 -2.23
N GLY A 451 5.52 -21.46 -1.30
CA GLY A 451 6.64 -22.35 -1.63
C GLY A 451 6.24 -23.42 -2.66
N LEU A 452 5.10 -24.09 -2.46
CA LEU A 452 4.60 -25.11 -3.37
C LEU A 452 4.40 -24.57 -4.80
N PHE A 453 3.71 -23.44 -4.96
CA PHE A 453 3.45 -22.85 -6.27
C PHE A 453 4.75 -22.49 -7.00
N PHE A 454 5.70 -21.89 -6.29
CA PHE A 454 7.01 -21.55 -6.87
C PHE A 454 7.77 -22.79 -7.34
N TRP A 455 7.86 -23.84 -6.52
CA TRP A 455 8.60 -25.05 -6.88
C TRP A 455 7.94 -25.82 -8.03
N LEU A 456 6.61 -25.90 -8.06
CA LEU A 456 5.87 -26.49 -9.19
C LEU A 456 6.14 -25.74 -10.51
N GLY A 457 6.12 -24.41 -10.47
CA GLY A 457 6.49 -23.55 -11.59
C GLY A 457 7.91 -23.77 -12.09
N HIS A 458 8.85 -23.89 -11.15
CA HIS A 458 10.26 -24.07 -11.46
C HIS A 458 10.54 -25.43 -12.11
N LEU A 459 10.00 -26.52 -11.55
CA LEU A 459 10.21 -27.89 -12.06
C LEU A 459 9.70 -28.08 -13.49
N MET A 460 8.51 -27.58 -13.79
CA MET A 460 7.94 -27.68 -15.14
C MET A 460 8.71 -26.84 -16.17
N SER A 461 9.30 -25.71 -15.75
CA SER A 461 10.15 -24.92 -16.63
C SER A 461 11.43 -25.65 -17.02
N THR A 462 12.07 -26.35 -16.09
CA THR A 462 13.29 -27.12 -16.35
C THR A 462 13.04 -28.32 -17.27
N GLU A 463 11.88 -28.99 -17.14
CA GLU A 463 11.51 -30.08 -18.05
C GLU A 463 11.26 -29.61 -19.49
N SER A 464 10.68 -28.41 -19.67
CA SER A 464 10.44 -27.84 -21.00
C SER A 464 11.73 -27.51 -21.75
N THR A 465 12.75 -27.01 -21.04
CA THR A 465 14.08 -26.73 -21.60
C THR A 465 14.89 -27.99 -21.91
N CYS A 466 14.75 -29.06 -21.11
CA CYS A 466 15.37 -30.35 -21.44
C CYS A 466 14.76 -30.97 -22.70
N LYS A 467 13.43 -30.94 -22.83
CA LYS A 467 12.73 -31.47 -24.01
C LYS A 467 13.05 -30.71 -25.30
N SER A 468 13.27 -29.40 -25.24
CA SER A 468 13.69 -28.63 -26.43
C SER A 468 15.11 -28.99 -26.88
N CYS A 469 16.03 -29.25 -25.93
CA CYS A 469 17.39 -29.68 -26.26
C CYS A 469 17.43 -31.10 -26.85
N GLU A 470 16.63 -32.03 -26.32
CA GLU A 470 16.51 -33.41 -26.85
C GLU A 470 15.83 -33.47 -28.23
N SER A 471 15.01 -32.48 -28.59
CA SER A 471 14.37 -32.40 -29.92
C SER A 471 15.23 -31.71 -31.00
N SER A 472 16.36 -31.12 -30.60
CA SER A 472 17.31 -30.44 -31.49
C SER A 472 18.58 -31.26 -31.78
N GLU A 473 18.70 -32.44 -31.19
CA GLU A 473 19.61 -33.52 -31.59
C GLU A 473 18.86 -34.53 -32.47
#